data_AF-F4W7Q4-F1
#
_entry.id   AF-F4W7Q4-F1
#
_cell.length_a   1.000
_cell.length_b   1.000
_cell.length_c   1.000
_cell.angle_alpha   90.00
_cell.angle_beta   90.00
_cell.angle_gamma   90.00
#
_symmetry.space_group_name_H-M   'P 1'
#
loop_
_entity.id
_entity.type
_entity.pdbx_description
1 polymer ?
#
loop_
_entity_poly.entity_id
_entity_poly.type
_entity_poly.pdbx_seq_one_letter_code
_entity_poly.pdbx_strand_id
1 'polypeptide(L)'
;MKDLTDRLYVNWNALETSEEYNIMRKYAKNSRRYSLGYSLYCFVALYLFLSMSFIPQLLDVVLPLNKSRPILLTYPGYYFVDERKYFFYIFLHAIVAWEIAMTGIVAHDCIFVTYVEHVCSMFAVIGFRLEHLFYNRNNQMKTINTNTDNAYRKRIAFIVHAHRKALKYTQLLEDTFNVPFAMQILIVTIGMSITLLQVCIHLYKMVYVCIMQKIKILYLHFFMLKMMQQNSSNILESMRYALYVIGELIHLFFLSFEGQKLIDHSLQIRDKICLYTMDSNYYGVVKKVSSLVGQWPYQNPKTKLICLSFVTLSTFSIVIPQLAKFVICNGDMQCIFQTMAAHMLTIITLVKLYTCHLNRYKIKVLIDRLFLEWDELETPEEYEIMKRYAKNGRRYSLGYSLYCFISAFLFLCMSLIPPLLDIVLPLNESRPILSVHPGYYFVDEKEYFFYIFWHAVVVWEIAVTGIVAHDCMLLTYIEHVCSIFALGGFRFERLMYKCNEYESDTITVLHSRASDTFRKRIAFSVYTHRKALK
;
A
#
# COMPACT_ATOMS: atom_id res chain seq x y z
N MET A 1 5.23 -30.24 5.72
CA MET A 1 5.81 -30.41 4.37
C MET A 1 5.03 -31.37 3.49
N LYS A 2 5.00 -32.69 3.74
CA LYS A 2 4.26 -33.66 2.90
C LYS A 2 2.79 -33.27 2.65
N ASP A 3 2.05 -32.90 3.70
CA ASP A 3 0.66 -32.46 3.58
C ASP A 3 0.48 -31.19 2.71
N LEU A 4 1.45 -30.25 2.74
CA LEU A 4 1.44 -29.08 1.86
C LEU A 4 1.62 -29.51 0.38
N THR A 5 2.54 -30.45 0.13
CA THR A 5 2.80 -31.01 -1.20
C THR A 5 1.62 -31.82 -1.74
N ASP A 6 0.95 -32.63 -0.91
CA ASP A 6 -0.20 -33.43 -1.34
C ASP A 6 -1.39 -32.52 -1.68
N ARG A 7 -1.63 -31.46 -0.89
CA ARG A 7 -2.68 -30.47 -1.13
C ARG A 7 -2.48 -29.67 -2.41
N LEU A 8 -1.23 -29.46 -2.86
CA LEU A 8 -0.94 -28.86 -4.15
C LEU A 8 -1.69 -29.61 -5.26
N TYR A 9 -1.41 -30.90 -5.42
CA TYR A 9 -2.01 -31.74 -6.46
C TYR A 9 -3.54 -31.73 -6.42
N VAL A 10 -4.13 -31.88 -5.23
CA VAL A 10 -5.58 -31.87 -5.05
C VAL A 10 -6.21 -30.53 -5.47
N ASN A 11 -5.53 -29.41 -5.22
CA ASN A 11 -6.05 -28.09 -5.60
C ASN A 11 -6.01 -27.86 -7.12
N TRP A 12 -5.02 -28.44 -7.83
CA TRP A 12 -4.98 -28.41 -9.30
C TRP A 12 -6.17 -29.13 -9.94
N ASN A 13 -6.61 -30.24 -9.33
CA ASN A 13 -7.76 -30.99 -9.81
C ASN A 13 -9.12 -30.36 -9.47
N ALA A 14 -9.15 -29.31 -8.63
CA ALA A 14 -10.37 -28.64 -8.19
C ALA A 14 -10.76 -27.40 -9.02
N LEU A 15 -10.04 -27.14 -10.11
CA LEU A 15 -10.31 -26.03 -11.04
C LEU A 15 -11.43 -26.42 -12.02
N GLU A 16 -12.36 -25.50 -12.28
CA GLU A 16 -13.52 -25.75 -13.13
C GLU A 16 -13.35 -25.22 -14.56
N THR A 17 -12.55 -24.16 -14.76
CA THR A 17 -12.45 -23.48 -16.06
C THR A 17 -11.00 -23.29 -16.54
N SER A 18 -10.86 -23.05 -17.84
CA SER A 18 -9.57 -22.71 -18.48
C SER A 18 -8.96 -21.44 -17.92
N GLU A 19 -9.78 -20.45 -17.54
CA GLU A 19 -9.34 -19.19 -16.95
C GLU A 19 -8.75 -19.42 -15.57
N GLU A 20 -9.40 -20.24 -14.73
CA GLU A 20 -8.88 -20.61 -13.42
C GLU A 20 -7.54 -21.34 -13.54
N TYR A 21 -7.41 -22.26 -14.50
CA TYR A 21 -6.15 -22.92 -14.83
C TYR A 21 -5.07 -21.94 -15.28
N ASN A 22 -5.43 -20.98 -16.14
CA ASN A 22 -4.48 -19.95 -16.60
C ASN A 22 -4.00 -19.04 -15.46
N ILE A 23 -4.88 -18.69 -14.51
CA ILE A 23 -4.49 -17.97 -13.29
C ILE A 23 -3.47 -18.78 -12.52
N MET A 24 -3.78 -20.04 -12.20
CA MET A 24 -2.88 -20.85 -11.38
C MET A 24 -1.54 -21.13 -12.06
N ARG A 25 -1.57 -21.38 -13.38
CA ARG A 25 -0.37 -21.52 -14.23
C ARG A 25 0.50 -20.27 -14.22
N LYS A 26 -0.08 -19.07 -14.16
CA LYS A 26 0.68 -17.81 -14.07
C LYS A 26 1.51 -17.76 -12.79
N TYR A 27 0.93 -18.10 -11.65
CA TYR A 27 1.64 -18.14 -10.36
C TYR A 27 2.69 -19.26 -10.31
N ALA A 28 2.40 -20.44 -10.86
CA ALA A 28 3.40 -21.49 -11.00
C ALA A 28 4.61 -21.08 -11.86
N LYS A 29 4.37 -20.32 -12.95
CA LYS A 29 5.45 -19.73 -13.75
C LYS A 29 6.23 -18.66 -12.98
N ASN A 30 5.56 -17.87 -12.15
CA ASN A 30 6.23 -16.88 -11.29
C ASN A 30 7.12 -17.56 -10.26
N SER A 31 6.60 -18.56 -9.53
CA SER A 31 7.38 -19.42 -8.63
C SER A 31 8.65 -19.93 -9.31
N ARG A 32 8.53 -20.54 -10.50
CA ARG A 32 9.69 -21.02 -11.26
C ARG A 32 10.70 -19.90 -11.57
N ARG A 33 10.22 -18.72 -11.98
CA ARG A 33 11.10 -17.57 -12.28
C ARG A 33 11.81 -17.06 -11.04
N TYR A 34 11.11 -16.94 -9.91
CA TYR A 34 11.69 -16.50 -8.65
C TYR A 34 12.71 -17.51 -8.13
N SER A 35 12.38 -18.81 -8.13
CA SER A 35 13.33 -19.86 -7.74
C SER A 35 14.59 -19.85 -8.60
N LEU A 36 14.47 -19.75 -9.93
CA LEU A 36 15.64 -19.70 -10.82
C LEU A 36 16.48 -18.43 -10.62
N GLY A 37 15.83 -17.26 -10.54
CA GLY A 37 16.51 -15.99 -10.35
C GLY A 37 17.23 -15.91 -9.00
N TYR A 38 16.57 -16.34 -7.93
CA TYR A 38 17.14 -16.40 -6.58
C TYR A 38 18.29 -17.40 -6.50
N SER A 39 18.13 -18.59 -7.08
CA SER A 39 19.22 -19.59 -7.14
C SER A 39 20.45 -19.03 -7.86
N LEU A 40 20.27 -18.44 -9.05
CA LEU A 40 21.36 -17.84 -9.82
C LEU A 40 22.07 -16.74 -9.02
N TYR A 41 21.30 -15.87 -8.36
CA TYR A 41 21.85 -14.84 -7.48
C TYR A 41 22.71 -15.44 -6.36
N CYS A 42 22.19 -16.44 -5.63
CA CYS A 42 22.90 -17.07 -4.52
C CYS A 42 24.23 -17.70 -4.96
N PHE A 43 24.24 -18.45 -6.06
CA PHE A 43 25.47 -19.06 -6.56
C PHE A 43 26.46 -18.02 -7.09
N VAL A 44 26.00 -17.00 -7.84
CA VAL A 44 26.88 -15.91 -8.31
C VAL A 44 27.48 -15.15 -7.12
N ALA A 45 26.67 -14.80 -6.12
CA ALA A 45 27.13 -14.13 -4.91
C ALA A 45 28.16 -14.99 -4.16
N LEU A 46 27.93 -16.31 -4.08
CA LEU A 46 28.87 -17.25 -3.48
C LEU A 46 30.22 -17.26 -4.21
N TYR A 47 30.23 -17.41 -5.53
CA TYR A 47 31.47 -17.43 -6.30
C TYR A 47 32.21 -16.10 -6.24
N LEU A 48 31.50 -14.97 -6.29
CA LEU A 48 32.10 -13.65 -6.10
C LEU A 48 32.76 -13.54 -4.72
N PHE A 49 32.07 -13.97 -3.67
CA PHE A 49 32.60 -13.98 -2.31
C PHE A 49 33.86 -14.86 -2.18
N LEU A 50 33.83 -16.08 -2.72
CA LEU A 50 34.96 -17.02 -2.67
C LEU A 50 36.14 -16.52 -3.51
N SER A 51 35.89 -15.89 -4.66
CA SER A 51 36.95 -15.35 -5.54
C SER A 51 37.83 -14.29 -4.85
N MET A 52 37.32 -13.59 -3.83
CA MET A 52 38.09 -12.61 -3.07
C MET A 52 39.33 -13.23 -2.42
N SER A 53 39.27 -14.50 -1.99
CA SER A 53 40.44 -15.20 -1.44
C SER A 53 41.56 -15.45 -2.45
N PHE A 54 41.26 -15.40 -3.74
CA PHE A 54 42.24 -15.60 -4.81
C PHE A 54 43.00 -14.31 -5.19
N ILE A 55 42.43 -13.14 -4.87
CA ILE A 55 43.00 -11.83 -5.23
C ILE A 55 44.44 -11.64 -4.71
N PRO A 56 44.79 -11.95 -3.44
CA PRO A 56 46.16 -11.81 -2.97
C PRO A 56 47.17 -12.67 -3.74
N GLN A 57 46.78 -13.89 -4.15
CA GLN A 57 47.64 -14.79 -4.93
C GLN A 57 47.86 -14.28 -6.35
N LEU A 58 46.81 -13.78 -7.00
CA LEU A 58 46.92 -13.16 -8.32
C LEU A 58 47.84 -11.93 -8.27
N LEU A 59 47.71 -11.11 -7.24
CA LEU A 59 48.56 -9.93 -7.04
C LEU A 59 50.02 -10.28 -6.76
N ASP A 60 50.32 -11.42 -6.13
CA ASP A 60 51.70 -11.90 -5.93
C ASP A 60 52.38 -12.25 -7.27
N VAL A 61 51.62 -12.70 -8.27
CA VAL A 61 52.14 -12.98 -9.62
C VAL A 61 52.27 -11.72 -10.47
N VAL A 62 51.23 -10.88 -10.51
CA VAL A 62 51.16 -9.74 -11.42
C VAL A 62 51.92 -8.52 -10.89
N LEU A 63 51.94 -8.33 -9.57
CA LEU A 63 52.51 -7.15 -8.89
C LEU A 63 53.22 -7.58 -7.59
N PRO A 64 54.36 -8.30 -7.67
CA PRO A 64 55.05 -8.83 -6.50
C PRO A 64 55.54 -7.71 -5.57
N LEU A 65 55.52 -7.98 -4.26
CA LEU A 65 56.04 -7.10 -3.21
C LEU A 65 57.36 -7.65 -2.65
N ASN A 66 58.23 -6.77 -2.14
CA ASN A 66 59.46 -7.19 -1.43
C ASN A 66 59.18 -7.97 -0.13
N LYS A 67 57.92 -8.01 0.33
CA LYS A 67 57.44 -8.80 1.47
C LYS A 67 56.22 -9.60 1.04
N SER A 68 56.07 -10.82 1.57
CA SER A 68 54.91 -11.68 1.31
C SER A 68 53.62 -11.05 1.81
N ARG A 69 52.56 -11.05 0.99
CA ARG A 69 51.22 -10.65 1.41
C ARG A 69 50.65 -11.61 2.48
N PRO A 70 49.77 -11.13 3.37
CA PRO A 70 48.98 -12.02 4.23
C PRO A 70 48.03 -12.86 3.36
N ILE A 71 47.86 -14.13 3.72
CA ILE A 71 46.92 -15.01 3.04
C ILE A 71 45.52 -14.67 3.52
N LEU A 72 44.59 -14.55 2.58
CA LEU A 72 43.18 -14.37 2.88
C LEU A 72 42.44 -15.70 2.66
N LEU A 73 42.25 -16.46 3.73
CA LEU A 73 41.41 -17.67 3.69
C LEU A 73 39.95 -17.31 3.41
N THR A 74 39.17 -18.26 2.87
CA THR A 74 37.73 -18.09 2.60
C THR A 74 36.93 -17.92 3.89
N TYR A 75 37.35 -18.58 4.96
CA TYR A 75 36.93 -18.31 6.33
C TYR A 75 38.10 -18.53 7.29
N PRO A 76 38.18 -17.74 8.38
CA PRO A 76 39.21 -17.93 9.39
C PRO A 76 38.90 -19.21 10.17
N GLY A 77 39.74 -20.23 10.00
CA GLY A 77 39.59 -21.52 10.66
C GLY A 77 40.92 -22.25 10.75
N TYR A 78 41.14 -22.98 11.84
CA TYR A 78 42.37 -23.75 12.04
C TYR A 78 42.22 -25.15 11.43
N TYR A 79 43.02 -25.45 10.39
CA TYR A 79 42.94 -26.69 9.62
C TYR A 79 43.94 -27.76 10.05
N PHE A 80 44.66 -27.58 11.16
CA PHE A 80 45.72 -28.49 11.62
C PHE A 80 46.86 -28.73 10.60
N VAL A 81 46.94 -27.89 9.57
CA VAL A 81 47.97 -27.90 8.52
C VAL A 81 48.47 -26.49 8.26
N ASP A 82 49.65 -26.35 7.67
CA ASP A 82 50.18 -25.05 7.27
C ASP A 82 49.32 -24.43 6.15
N GLU A 83 48.68 -23.31 6.47
CA GLU A 83 47.73 -22.61 5.60
C GLU A 83 48.38 -22.10 4.30
N ARG A 84 49.69 -21.76 4.33
CA ARG A 84 50.41 -21.30 3.14
C ARG A 84 50.66 -22.46 2.19
N LYS A 85 51.13 -23.59 2.72
CA LYS A 85 51.48 -24.78 1.95
C LYS A 85 50.25 -25.46 1.36
N TYR A 86 49.15 -25.50 2.10
CA TYR A 86 47.94 -26.24 1.72
C TYR A 86 46.77 -25.36 1.25
N PHE A 87 47.03 -24.08 0.93
CA PHE A 87 45.99 -23.11 0.55
C PHE A 87 45.00 -23.64 -0.49
N PHE A 88 45.47 -24.23 -1.60
CA PHE A 88 44.60 -24.70 -2.68
C PHE A 88 43.67 -25.84 -2.25
N TYR A 89 44.15 -26.74 -1.38
CA TYR A 89 43.33 -27.83 -0.83
C TYR A 89 42.26 -27.29 0.12
N ILE A 90 42.62 -26.34 0.98
CA ILE A 90 41.71 -25.65 1.89
C ILE A 90 40.64 -24.88 1.09
N PHE A 91 41.06 -24.16 0.04
CA PHE A 91 40.17 -23.41 -0.83
C PHE A 91 39.19 -24.32 -1.59
N LEU A 92 39.66 -25.43 -2.14
CA LEU A 92 38.81 -26.42 -2.82
C LEU A 92 37.78 -27.03 -1.85
N HIS A 93 38.21 -27.43 -0.65
CA HIS A 93 37.32 -27.91 0.39
C HIS A 93 36.26 -26.85 0.75
N ALA A 94 36.66 -25.58 0.87
CA ALA A 94 35.73 -24.50 1.15
C ALA A 94 34.69 -24.32 0.03
N ILE A 95 35.10 -24.38 -1.25
CA ILE A 95 34.15 -24.33 -2.38
C ILE A 95 33.11 -25.45 -2.26
N VAL A 96 33.56 -26.70 -2.09
CA VAL A 96 32.65 -27.86 -2.02
C VAL A 96 31.70 -27.76 -0.82
N ALA A 97 32.22 -27.41 0.36
CA ALA A 97 31.42 -27.28 1.57
C ALA A 97 30.35 -26.19 1.42
N TRP A 98 30.72 -25.04 0.87
CA TRP A 98 29.79 -23.93 0.66
C TRP A 98 28.76 -24.22 -0.44
N GLU A 99 29.13 -24.90 -1.51
CA GLU A 99 28.19 -25.36 -2.55
C GLU A 99 27.08 -26.26 -1.98
N ILE A 100 27.46 -27.22 -1.14
CA ILE A 100 26.51 -28.12 -0.48
C ILE A 100 25.60 -27.33 0.46
N ALA A 101 26.17 -26.46 1.31
CA ALA A 101 25.40 -25.64 2.24
C ALA A 101 24.41 -24.71 1.53
N MET A 102 24.88 -23.99 0.49
CA MET A 102 24.05 -23.09 -0.29
C MET A 102 22.95 -23.81 -1.06
N THR A 103 23.22 -25.01 -1.58
CA THR A 103 22.18 -25.82 -2.23
C THR A 103 21.04 -26.15 -1.27
N GLY A 104 21.35 -26.49 -0.01
CA GLY A 104 20.34 -26.74 1.02
C GLY A 104 19.48 -25.51 1.34
N ILE A 105 20.13 -24.34 1.50
CA ILE A 105 19.44 -23.07 1.77
C ILE A 105 18.52 -22.70 0.60
N VAL A 106 19.06 -22.71 -0.63
CA VAL A 106 18.31 -22.37 -1.84
C VAL A 106 17.13 -23.33 -2.03
N ALA A 107 17.31 -24.63 -1.80
CA ALA A 107 16.23 -25.61 -1.90
C ALA A 107 15.11 -25.35 -0.89
N HIS A 108 15.46 -25.09 0.38
CA HIS A 108 14.50 -24.75 1.42
C HIS A 108 13.66 -23.52 1.05
N ASP A 109 14.32 -22.43 0.64
CA ASP A 109 13.65 -21.17 0.34
C ASP A 109 12.81 -21.24 -0.93
N CYS A 110 13.26 -21.97 -1.94
CA CYS A 110 12.48 -22.19 -3.16
C CYS A 110 11.21 -23.00 -2.89
N ILE A 111 11.24 -23.96 -1.95
CA ILE A 111 10.04 -24.70 -1.56
C ILE A 111 9.05 -23.76 -0.85
N PHE A 112 9.52 -22.91 0.06
CA PHE A 112 8.68 -21.90 0.71
C PHE A 112 8.00 -20.99 -0.32
N VAL A 113 8.77 -20.41 -1.25
CA VAL A 113 8.25 -19.55 -2.34
C VAL A 113 7.19 -20.29 -3.16
N THR A 114 7.42 -21.57 -3.47
CA THR A 114 6.46 -22.38 -4.23
C THR A 114 5.12 -22.52 -3.49
N TYR A 115 5.15 -22.75 -2.18
CA TYR A 115 3.92 -22.83 -1.39
C TYR A 115 3.22 -21.49 -1.25
N VAL A 116 3.95 -20.39 -1.07
CA VAL A 116 3.38 -19.05 -1.02
C VAL A 116 2.69 -18.69 -2.34
N GLU A 117 3.37 -18.90 -3.48
CA GLU A 117 2.79 -18.67 -4.80
C GLU A 117 1.54 -19.51 -5.04
N HIS A 118 1.53 -20.76 -4.59
CA HIS A 118 0.36 -21.62 -4.68
C HIS A 118 -0.82 -21.05 -3.89
N VAL A 119 -0.63 -20.63 -2.65
CA VAL A 119 -1.71 -20.03 -1.84
C VAL A 119 -2.19 -18.72 -2.45
N CYS A 120 -1.26 -17.88 -2.91
CA CYS A 120 -1.60 -16.63 -3.61
C CYS A 120 -2.47 -16.92 -4.85
N SER A 121 -2.15 -17.97 -5.59
CA SER A 121 -2.93 -18.40 -6.75
C SER A 121 -4.33 -18.89 -6.38
N MET A 122 -4.47 -19.60 -5.24
CA MET A 122 -5.77 -20.01 -4.72
C MET A 122 -6.63 -18.78 -4.39
N PHE A 123 -6.04 -17.79 -3.69
CA PHE A 123 -6.74 -16.55 -3.39
C PHE A 123 -7.13 -15.78 -4.66
N ALA A 124 -6.27 -15.76 -5.68
CA ALA A 124 -6.59 -15.17 -6.97
C ALA A 124 -7.75 -15.88 -7.68
N VAL A 125 -7.78 -17.21 -7.68
CA VAL A 125 -8.90 -18.02 -8.23
C VAL A 125 -10.19 -17.76 -7.46
N ILE A 126 -10.15 -17.73 -6.13
CA ILE A 126 -11.32 -17.38 -5.30
C ILE A 126 -11.83 -15.97 -5.63
N GLY A 127 -10.92 -15.01 -5.75
CA GLY A 127 -11.24 -13.64 -6.14
C GLY A 127 -11.84 -13.54 -7.55
N PHE A 128 -11.41 -14.39 -8.48
CA PHE A 128 -12.00 -14.50 -9.82
C PHE A 128 -13.41 -15.10 -9.79
N ARG A 129 -13.62 -16.18 -9.02
CA ARG A 129 -14.94 -16.80 -8.82
C ARG A 129 -15.95 -15.82 -8.23
N LEU A 130 -15.52 -15.02 -7.24
CA LEU A 130 -16.35 -13.97 -6.64
C LEU A 130 -16.75 -12.90 -7.67
N GLU A 131 -15.78 -12.40 -8.43
CA GLU A 131 -16.01 -11.37 -9.44
C GLU A 131 -16.98 -11.83 -10.53
N HIS A 132 -16.83 -13.06 -11.03
CA HIS A 132 -17.73 -13.64 -12.01
C HIS A 132 -19.14 -13.90 -11.46
N LEU A 133 -19.25 -14.36 -10.20
CA LEU A 133 -20.53 -14.52 -9.51
C LEU A 133 -21.30 -13.19 -9.43
N PHE A 134 -20.59 -12.12 -9.06
CA PHE A 134 -21.13 -10.78 -8.92
C PHE A 134 -21.53 -10.14 -10.26
N TYR A 135 -20.72 -10.31 -11.29
CA TYR A 135 -21.04 -9.86 -12.65
C TYR A 135 -22.32 -10.52 -13.19
N ASN A 136 -22.44 -11.84 -13.04
CA ASN A 136 -23.61 -12.58 -13.50
C ASN A 136 -24.89 -12.18 -12.76
N ARG A 137 -24.82 -11.85 -11.45
CA ARG A 137 -25.97 -11.34 -10.70
C ARG A 137 -26.48 -10.02 -11.26
N ASN A 138 -25.59 -9.08 -11.59
CA ASN A 138 -26.00 -7.78 -12.15
C ASN A 138 -26.72 -7.93 -13.51
N ASN A 139 -26.33 -8.93 -14.32
CA ASN A 139 -27.02 -9.25 -15.57
C ASN A 139 -28.34 -9.98 -15.35
N GLN A 140 -28.41 -10.93 -14.41
CA GLN A 140 -29.63 -11.68 -14.08
C GLN A 140 -30.68 -10.84 -13.33
N MET A 141 -30.28 -9.81 -12.57
CA MET A 141 -31.23 -8.92 -11.90
C MET A 141 -32.11 -8.10 -12.89
N LYS A 142 -31.77 -8.12 -14.18
CA LYS A 142 -32.62 -7.61 -15.27
C LYS A 142 -33.70 -8.61 -15.76
N THR A 143 -33.64 -9.87 -15.34
CA THR A 143 -34.51 -10.96 -15.83
C THR A 143 -34.86 -11.91 -14.67
N ILE A 144 -35.98 -11.68 -13.98
CA ILE A 144 -36.28 -12.36 -12.70
C ILE A 144 -36.75 -13.81 -12.91
N ASN A 145 -36.14 -14.77 -12.19
CA ASN A 145 -36.69 -16.11 -11.98
C ASN A 145 -36.23 -16.71 -10.63
N THR A 146 -37.13 -17.29 -9.85
CA THR A 146 -36.91 -17.72 -8.43
C THR A 146 -35.96 -18.91 -8.25
N ASN A 147 -35.76 -19.73 -9.28
CA ASN A 147 -34.79 -20.84 -9.27
C ASN A 147 -33.31 -20.39 -9.22
N THR A 148 -33.04 -19.11 -9.50
CA THR A 148 -31.68 -18.55 -9.51
C THR A 148 -31.10 -18.35 -8.09
N ASP A 149 -31.94 -18.11 -7.08
CA ASP A 149 -31.46 -17.80 -5.72
C ASP A 149 -30.84 -19.02 -5.02
N ASN A 150 -31.39 -20.22 -5.23
CA ASN A 150 -30.81 -21.46 -4.68
C ASN A 150 -29.46 -21.81 -5.34
N ALA A 151 -29.35 -21.64 -6.67
CA ALA A 151 -28.09 -21.86 -7.39
C ALA A 151 -27.02 -20.82 -6.98
N TYR A 152 -27.42 -19.57 -6.76
CA TYR A 152 -26.56 -18.50 -6.27
C TYR A 152 -26.02 -18.79 -4.86
N ARG A 153 -26.89 -19.20 -3.93
CA ARG A 153 -26.48 -19.60 -2.57
C ARG A 153 -25.51 -20.79 -2.58
N LYS A 154 -25.76 -21.80 -3.42
CA LYS A 154 -24.84 -22.94 -3.61
C LYS A 154 -23.46 -22.50 -4.11
N ARG A 155 -23.41 -21.57 -5.08
CA ARG A 155 -22.15 -21.01 -5.59
C ARG A 155 -21.39 -20.22 -4.53
N ILE A 156 -22.08 -19.40 -3.72
CA ILE A 156 -21.46 -18.71 -2.57
C ILE A 156 -20.90 -19.73 -1.58
N ALA A 157 -21.68 -20.74 -1.18
CA ALA A 157 -21.23 -21.75 -0.24
C ALA A 157 -19.96 -22.48 -0.72
N PHE A 158 -19.90 -22.80 -2.01
CA PHE A 158 -18.72 -23.37 -2.65
C PHE A 158 -17.49 -22.45 -2.59
N ILE A 159 -17.66 -21.16 -2.92
CA ILE A 159 -16.58 -20.17 -2.86
C ILE A 159 -16.08 -19.98 -1.41
N VAL A 160 -17.00 -19.89 -0.45
CA VAL A 160 -16.66 -19.79 0.99
C VAL A 160 -15.92 -21.03 1.46
N HIS A 161 -16.33 -22.22 1.02
CA HIS A 161 -15.62 -23.46 1.32
C HIS A 161 -14.20 -23.46 0.74
N ALA A 162 -14.03 -23.05 -0.52
CA ALA A 162 -12.72 -22.92 -1.15
C ALA A 162 -11.83 -21.90 -0.41
N HIS A 163 -12.38 -20.76 0.00
CA HIS A 163 -11.68 -19.75 0.81
C HIS A 163 -11.24 -20.30 2.17
N ARG A 164 -12.11 -21.01 2.88
CA ARG A 164 -11.74 -21.69 4.14
C ARG A 164 -10.63 -22.71 3.93
N LYS A 165 -10.63 -23.43 2.82
CA LYS A 165 -9.56 -24.39 2.47
C LYS A 165 -8.23 -23.67 2.20
N ALA A 166 -8.25 -22.52 1.51
CA ALA A 166 -7.07 -21.68 1.32
C ALA A 166 -6.51 -21.19 2.65
N LEU A 167 -7.36 -20.68 3.55
CA LEU A 167 -6.94 -20.23 4.89
C LEU A 167 -6.33 -21.36 5.72
N LYS A 168 -6.90 -22.57 5.69
CA LYS A 168 -6.32 -23.74 6.37
C LYS A 168 -4.93 -24.09 5.82
N TYR A 169 -4.72 -23.95 4.51
CA TYR A 169 -3.39 -24.14 3.92
C TYR A 169 -2.43 -23.06 4.40
N THR A 170 -2.85 -21.79 4.44
CA THR A 170 -2.06 -20.67 4.97
C THR A 170 -1.63 -20.91 6.41
N GLN A 171 -2.55 -21.35 7.27
CA GLN A 171 -2.26 -21.67 8.68
C GLN A 171 -1.22 -22.79 8.79
N LEU A 172 -1.38 -23.87 8.01
CA LEU A 172 -0.40 -24.95 7.98
C LEU A 172 0.98 -24.49 7.50
N LEU A 173 1.03 -23.58 6.53
CA LEU A 173 2.27 -22.98 6.05
C LEU A 173 2.93 -22.13 7.14
N GLU A 174 2.16 -21.28 7.80
CA GLU A 174 2.61 -20.45 8.92
C GLU A 174 3.16 -21.31 10.05
N ASP A 175 2.41 -22.31 10.51
CA ASP A 175 2.83 -23.24 11.58
C ASP A 175 4.12 -24.01 11.23
N THR A 176 4.31 -24.34 9.94
CA THR A 176 5.50 -25.07 9.48
C THR A 176 6.76 -24.20 9.52
N PHE A 177 6.66 -22.91 9.16
CA PHE A 177 7.82 -22.04 8.95
C PHE A 177 8.04 -20.99 10.05
N ASN A 178 7.09 -20.80 10.97
CA ASN A 178 7.19 -19.80 12.03
C ASN A 178 8.44 -19.96 12.90
N VAL A 179 8.69 -21.16 13.45
CA VAL A 179 9.85 -21.40 14.31
C VAL A 179 11.18 -21.31 13.54
N PRO A 180 11.36 -21.97 12.38
CA PRO A 180 12.57 -21.81 11.57
C PRO A 180 12.88 -20.35 11.21
N PHE A 181 11.87 -19.58 10.79
CA PHE A 181 12.08 -18.17 10.44
C PHE A 181 12.36 -17.29 11.66
N ALA A 182 11.74 -17.55 12.82
CA ALA A 182 12.09 -16.84 14.04
C ALA A 182 13.55 -17.08 14.44
N MET A 183 14.02 -18.33 14.36
CA MET A 183 15.42 -18.68 14.61
C MET A 183 16.36 -18.06 13.56
N GLN A 184 15.98 -18.08 12.29
CA GLN A 184 16.74 -17.45 11.21
C GLN A 184 16.88 -15.93 11.42
N ILE A 185 15.79 -15.23 11.73
CA ILE A 185 15.81 -13.79 12.01
C ILE A 185 16.74 -13.48 13.20
N LEU A 186 16.68 -14.29 14.26
CA LEU A 186 17.56 -14.12 15.42
C LEU A 186 19.03 -14.29 15.04
N ILE A 187 19.38 -15.37 14.33
CA ILE A 187 20.75 -15.68 13.90
C ILE A 187 21.28 -14.59 12.97
N VAL A 188 20.49 -14.19 11.96
CA VAL A 188 20.88 -13.16 11.00
C VAL A 188 21.04 -11.80 11.67
N THR A 189 20.20 -11.46 12.66
CA THR A 189 20.34 -10.20 13.41
C THR A 189 21.65 -10.17 14.20
N ILE A 190 22.00 -11.27 14.88
CA ILE A 190 23.27 -11.39 15.61
C ILE A 190 24.45 -11.33 14.62
N GLY A 191 24.39 -12.09 13.54
CA GLY A 191 25.41 -12.14 12.49
C GLY A 191 25.65 -10.77 11.87
N MET A 192 24.60 -10.11 11.40
CA MET A 192 24.69 -8.76 10.81
C MET A 192 25.26 -7.74 11.79
N SER A 193 24.86 -7.78 13.06
CA SER A 193 25.38 -6.87 14.10
C SER A 193 26.90 -7.03 14.29
N ILE A 194 27.38 -8.27 14.34
CA ILE A 194 28.81 -8.57 14.45
C ILE A 194 29.55 -8.11 13.19
N THR A 195 29.04 -8.43 12.00
CA THR A 195 29.71 -8.06 10.75
C THR A 195 29.71 -6.56 10.51
N LEU A 196 28.67 -5.84 10.92
CA LEU A 196 28.62 -4.38 10.83
C LEU A 196 29.65 -3.73 11.77
N LEU A 197 29.80 -4.28 12.98
CA LEU A 197 30.88 -3.86 13.89
C LEU A 197 32.26 -4.09 13.26
N GLN A 198 32.49 -5.22 12.58
CA GLN A 198 33.74 -5.46 11.86
C GLN A 198 33.97 -4.43 10.75
N VAL A 199 32.96 -4.12 9.93
CA VAL A 199 33.05 -3.07 8.92
C VAL A 199 33.45 -1.73 9.56
N CYS A 200 32.82 -1.34 10.66
CA CYS A 200 33.15 -0.11 11.38
C CYS A 200 34.61 -0.10 11.89
N ILE A 201 35.10 -1.21 12.45
CA ILE A 201 36.48 -1.31 12.95
C ILE A 201 37.48 -1.19 11.80
N HIS A 202 37.25 -1.89 10.68
CA HIS A 202 38.13 -1.81 9.51
C HIS A 202 38.08 -0.42 8.86
N LEU A 203 36.91 0.21 8.79
CA LEU A 203 36.76 1.57 8.28
C LEU A 203 37.42 2.60 9.18
N TYR A 204 37.31 2.45 10.51
CA TYR A 204 38.01 3.31 11.48
C TYR A 204 39.53 3.20 11.32
N LYS A 205 40.07 1.98 11.19
CA LYS A 205 41.51 1.77 10.91
C LYS A 205 41.92 2.47 9.60
N MET A 206 41.11 2.38 8.55
CA MET A 206 41.37 3.08 7.29
C MET A 206 41.40 4.59 7.45
N VAL A 207 40.37 5.16 8.09
CA VAL A 207 40.25 6.60 8.31
C VAL A 207 41.38 7.11 9.20
N TYR A 208 41.74 6.38 10.25
CA TYR A 208 42.86 6.72 11.13
C TYR A 208 44.18 6.78 10.36
N VAL A 209 44.48 5.80 9.52
CA VAL A 209 45.67 5.82 8.66
C VAL A 209 45.64 7.00 7.69
N CYS A 210 44.51 7.28 7.05
CA CYS A 210 44.34 8.43 6.16
C CYS A 210 44.51 9.78 6.87
N ILE A 211 44.01 9.92 8.11
CA ILE A 211 44.13 11.14 8.91
C ILE A 211 45.57 11.36 9.37
N MET A 212 46.24 10.31 9.87
CA MET A 212 47.64 10.39 10.31
C MET A 212 48.60 10.72 9.15
N GLN A 213 48.21 10.44 7.91
CA GLN A 213 49.01 10.71 6.71
C GLN A 213 48.74 12.06 6.04
N LYS A 214 47.96 12.98 6.65
CA LYS A 214 47.64 14.32 6.09
C LYS A 214 48.84 15.24 5.79
N ILE A 215 50.08 14.82 6.00
CA ILE A 215 51.30 15.57 5.61
C ILE A 215 51.89 14.93 4.33
N LYS A 216 51.36 15.27 3.14
CA LYS A 216 52.03 15.27 1.80
C LYS A 216 50.98 15.29 0.65
N ILE A 217 50.34 16.44 0.42
CA ILE A 217 49.28 16.63 -0.61
C ILE A 217 49.89 17.10 -1.95
N LEU A 218 50.79 16.33 -2.56
CA LEU A 218 51.19 16.59 -3.97
C LEU A 218 51.36 15.33 -4.85
N TYR A 219 51.27 14.11 -4.29
CA TYR A 219 51.40 12.84 -5.03
C TYR A 219 50.12 11.99 -4.99
N LEU A 220 48.94 12.61 -4.96
CA LEU A 220 47.67 11.97 -4.60
C LEU A 220 47.30 10.74 -5.47
N HIS A 221 47.61 10.75 -6.77
CA HIS A 221 47.22 9.64 -7.66
C HIS A 221 48.14 8.40 -7.55
N PHE A 222 49.46 8.60 -7.59
CA PHE A 222 50.44 7.51 -7.41
C PHE A 222 50.44 6.97 -5.97
N PHE A 223 50.15 7.83 -4.98
CA PHE A 223 50.04 7.45 -3.58
C PHE A 223 48.76 6.66 -3.28
N MET A 224 47.62 6.98 -3.89
CA MET A 224 46.39 6.18 -3.76
C MET A 224 46.58 4.76 -4.35
N LEU A 225 47.30 4.62 -5.46
CA LEU A 225 47.67 3.32 -6.04
C LEU A 225 48.59 2.50 -5.11
N LYS A 226 49.60 3.15 -4.51
CA LYS A 226 50.51 2.51 -3.54
C LYS A 226 49.80 2.15 -2.22
N MET A 227 48.81 2.93 -1.81
CA MET A 227 47.94 2.68 -0.65
C MET A 227 46.99 1.50 -0.88
N MET A 228 46.36 1.42 -2.06
CA MET A 228 45.59 0.25 -2.50
C MET A 228 46.45 -1.02 -2.50
N GLN A 229 47.74 -0.89 -2.83
CA GLN A 229 48.69 -2.00 -2.88
C GLN A 229 49.15 -2.47 -1.48
N GLN A 230 49.40 -1.54 -0.56
CA GLN A 230 49.99 -1.82 0.77
C GLN A 230 48.95 -2.14 1.86
N ASN A 231 47.69 -1.73 1.68
CA ASN A 231 46.58 -1.97 2.61
C ASN A 231 45.49 -2.90 2.03
N SER A 232 45.81 -3.61 0.94
CA SER A 232 44.90 -4.47 0.16
C SER A 232 44.12 -5.49 1.02
N SER A 233 44.74 -6.08 2.04
CA SER A 233 44.08 -7.08 2.89
C SER A 233 42.92 -6.51 3.71
N ASN A 234 43.13 -5.37 4.36
CA ASN A 234 42.10 -4.72 5.18
C ASN A 234 40.94 -4.19 4.33
N ILE A 235 41.22 -3.72 3.10
CA ILE A 235 40.20 -3.28 2.14
C ILE A 235 39.36 -4.47 1.70
N LEU A 236 40.03 -5.58 1.36
CA LEU A 236 39.39 -6.81 0.88
C LEU A 236 38.54 -7.48 1.98
N GLU A 237 38.99 -7.45 3.23
CA GLU A 237 38.21 -7.90 4.39
C GLU A 237 36.98 -7.02 4.64
N SER A 238 37.14 -5.68 4.57
CA SER A 238 36.01 -4.75 4.69
C SER A 238 34.97 -4.99 3.58
N MET A 239 35.43 -5.16 2.33
CA MET A 239 34.56 -5.50 1.20
C MET A 239 33.85 -6.84 1.42
N ARG A 240 34.52 -7.85 1.98
CA ARG A 240 33.94 -9.15 2.30
C ARG A 240 32.80 -9.04 3.30
N TYR A 241 33.00 -8.34 4.41
CA TYR A 241 31.94 -8.14 5.41
C TYR A 241 30.78 -7.31 4.83
N ALA A 242 31.06 -6.28 4.03
CA ALA A 242 30.03 -5.49 3.37
C ALA A 242 29.18 -6.34 2.40
N LEU A 243 29.83 -7.18 1.57
CA LEU A 243 29.13 -8.09 0.65
C LEU A 243 28.29 -9.12 1.40
N TYR A 244 28.78 -9.64 2.53
CA TYR A 244 28.02 -10.54 3.40
C TYR A 244 26.75 -9.85 3.92
N VAL A 245 26.85 -8.64 4.48
CA VAL A 245 25.69 -7.87 4.97
C VAL A 245 24.69 -7.59 3.85
N ILE A 246 25.17 -7.18 2.67
CA ILE A 246 24.31 -6.96 1.50
C ILE A 246 23.59 -8.25 1.09
N GLY A 247 24.31 -9.39 1.11
CA GLY A 247 23.75 -10.70 0.82
C GLY A 247 22.61 -11.10 1.75
N GLU A 248 22.84 -11.00 3.06
CA GLU A 248 21.84 -11.28 4.10
C GLU A 248 20.61 -10.36 4.00
N LEU A 249 20.82 -9.07 3.70
CA LEU A 249 19.71 -8.12 3.50
C LEU A 249 18.86 -8.49 2.28
N ILE A 250 19.48 -8.88 1.17
CA ILE A 250 18.76 -9.31 -0.04
C ILE A 250 18.01 -10.62 0.23
N HIS A 251 18.60 -11.55 0.98
CA HIS A 251 17.95 -12.79 1.39
C HIS A 251 16.71 -12.56 2.26
N LEU A 252 16.83 -11.75 3.31
CA LEU A 252 15.70 -11.38 4.17
C LEU A 252 14.62 -10.63 3.39
N PHE A 253 15.02 -9.74 2.48
CA PHE A 253 14.09 -9.04 1.60
C PHE A 253 13.29 -10.00 0.72
N PHE A 254 13.95 -11.00 0.14
CA PHE A 254 13.29 -12.01 -0.72
C PHE A 254 12.21 -12.79 0.04
N LEU A 255 12.51 -13.28 1.25
CA LEU A 255 11.54 -13.99 2.09
C LEU A 255 10.41 -13.08 2.57
N SER A 256 10.74 -11.85 2.97
CA SER A 256 9.76 -10.85 3.42
C SER A 256 8.83 -10.40 2.28
N PHE A 257 9.35 -10.30 1.06
CA PHE A 257 8.59 -9.96 -0.13
C PHE A 257 7.49 -11.00 -0.40
N GLU A 258 7.82 -12.29 -0.35
CA GLU A 258 6.84 -13.37 -0.52
C GLU A 258 5.81 -13.40 0.62
N GLY A 259 6.25 -13.20 1.87
CA GLY A 259 5.34 -13.06 3.02
C GLY A 259 4.34 -11.89 2.85
N GLN A 260 4.83 -10.73 2.41
CA GLN A 260 3.97 -9.57 2.14
C GLN A 260 2.99 -9.84 1.00
N LYS A 261 3.42 -10.52 -0.06
CA LYS A 261 2.57 -10.88 -1.19
C LYS A 261 1.42 -11.79 -0.77
N LEU A 262 1.66 -12.73 0.14
CA LEU A 262 0.63 -13.59 0.71
C LEU A 262 -0.42 -12.79 1.49
N ILE A 263 0.03 -11.84 2.32
CA ILE A 263 -0.85 -10.92 3.06
C ILE A 263 -1.69 -10.11 2.08
N ASP A 264 -1.08 -9.49 1.08
CA ASP A 264 -1.77 -8.66 0.09
C ASP A 264 -2.86 -9.46 -0.65
N HIS A 265 -2.58 -10.70 -1.04
CA HIS A 265 -3.57 -11.57 -1.69
C HIS A 265 -4.72 -11.97 -0.77
N SER A 266 -4.46 -12.21 0.51
CA SER A 266 -5.52 -12.49 1.49
C SER A 266 -6.43 -11.27 1.68
N LEU A 267 -5.85 -10.06 1.72
CA LEU A 267 -6.59 -8.81 1.87
C LEU A 267 -7.37 -8.44 0.60
N GLN A 268 -6.84 -8.76 -0.57
CA GLN A 268 -7.49 -8.49 -1.84
C GLN A 268 -8.87 -9.16 -1.96
N ILE A 269 -9.06 -10.33 -1.33
CA ILE A 269 -10.37 -10.98 -1.28
C ILE A 269 -11.38 -10.12 -0.52
N ARG A 270 -11.00 -9.64 0.66
CA ARG A 270 -11.83 -8.71 1.44
C ARG A 270 -12.12 -7.46 0.62
N ASP A 271 -11.09 -6.87 0.01
CA ASP A 271 -11.24 -5.65 -0.78
C ASP A 271 -12.17 -5.88 -1.98
N LYS A 272 -12.13 -7.03 -2.66
CA LYS A 272 -13.07 -7.38 -3.75
C LYS A 272 -14.51 -7.52 -3.25
N ILE A 273 -14.72 -8.16 -2.09
CA ILE A 273 -16.04 -8.29 -1.47
C ILE A 273 -16.58 -6.91 -1.08
N CYS A 274 -15.78 -6.13 -0.35
CA CYS A 274 -16.11 -4.75 0.03
C CYS A 274 -16.36 -3.87 -1.20
N LEU A 275 -15.57 -4.02 -2.26
CA LEU A 275 -15.71 -3.26 -3.50
C LEU A 275 -17.03 -3.57 -4.19
N TYR A 276 -17.49 -4.82 -4.20
CA TYR A 276 -18.82 -5.17 -4.72
C TYR A 276 -19.95 -4.63 -3.83
N THR A 277 -19.82 -4.75 -2.51
CA THR A 277 -20.76 -4.13 -1.56
C THR A 277 -20.78 -2.60 -1.71
N MET A 278 -19.65 -1.98 -2.11
CA MET A 278 -19.50 -0.54 -2.38
C MET A 278 -19.97 -0.09 -3.76
N ASP A 279 -19.84 -0.94 -4.77
CA ASP A 279 -20.41 -0.74 -6.11
C ASP A 279 -21.92 -1.01 -6.13
N SER A 280 -22.48 -1.47 -5.01
CA SER A 280 -23.88 -1.20 -4.74
C SER A 280 -24.13 0.30 -4.90
N ASN A 281 -25.31 0.63 -5.42
CA ASN A 281 -25.67 1.97 -5.87
C ASN A 281 -25.46 3.12 -4.85
N TYR A 282 -25.04 2.90 -3.60
CA TYR A 282 -25.04 3.92 -2.54
C TYR A 282 -23.72 4.69 -2.39
N TYR A 283 -22.56 4.03 -2.46
CA TYR A 283 -21.26 4.67 -2.13
C TYR A 283 -20.35 4.92 -3.34
N GLY A 284 -20.76 4.49 -4.54
CA GLY A 284 -19.95 4.58 -5.76
C GLY A 284 -19.51 5.99 -6.15
N VAL A 285 -20.35 7.03 -5.91
CA VAL A 285 -20.00 8.43 -6.21
C VAL A 285 -18.80 8.87 -5.37
N VAL A 286 -18.86 8.66 -4.06
CA VAL A 286 -17.82 9.05 -3.11
C VAL A 286 -16.53 8.30 -3.39
N LYS A 287 -16.61 6.98 -3.59
CA LYS A 287 -15.47 6.15 -4.01
C LYS A 287 -14.80 6.71 -5.26
N LYS A 288 -15.57 7.07 -6.30
CA LYS A 288 -15.03 7.60 -7.57
C LYS A 288 -14.33 8.93 -7.36
N VAL A 289 -14.98 9.90 -6.74
CA VAL A 289 -14.43 11.26 -6.54
C VAL A 289 -13.19 11.21 -5.64
N SER A 290 -13.23 10.48 -4.52
CA SER A 290 -12.07 10.36 -3.62
C SER A 290 -10.90 9.56 -4.22
N SER A 291 -11.17 8.65 -5.15
CA SER A 291 -10.09 7.92 -5.85
C SER A 291 -9.34 8.80 -6.86
N LEU A 292 -10.00 9.77 -7.49
CA LEU A 292 -9.35 10.69 -8.43
C LEU A 292 -8.24 11.51 -7.78
N VAL A 293 -8.43 11.87 -6.51
CA VAL A 293 -7.50 12.71 -5.72
C VAL A 293 -6.61 11.90 -4.77
N GLY A 294 -6.63 10.57 -4.85
CA GLY A 294 -5.79 9.71 -4.00
C GLY A 294 -6.25 9.59 -2.54
N GLN A 295 -7.45 10.07 -2.19
CA GLN A 295 -7.95 10.04 -0.82
C GLN A 295 -8.60 8.70 -0.45
N TRP A 296 -8.97 7.86 -1.43
CA TRP A 296 -9.66 6.61 -1.17
C TRP A 296 -8.80 5.59 -0.39
N PRO A 297 -9.24 5.05 0.76
CA PRO A 297 -8.40 4.20 1.61
C PRO A 297 -7.89 2.93 0.96
N TYR A 298 -8.71 2.27 0.14
CA TYR A 298 -8.40 0.98 -0.52
C TYR A 298 -7.76 1.13 -1.91
N GLN A 299 -7.42 2.35 -2.31
CA GLN A 299 -6.73 2.58 -3.59
C GLN A 299 -5.30 2.04 -3.53
N ASN A 300 -4.83 1.48 -4.65
CA ASN A 300 -3.46 0.98 -4.82
C ASN A 300 -2.44 2.03 -4.34
N PRO A 301 -1.47 1.68 -3.46
CA PRO A 301 -0.50 2.62 -2.92
C PRO A 301 0.24 3.45 -3.97
N LYS A 302 0.60 2.86 -5.12
CA LYS A 302 1.28 3.59 -6.21
C LYS A 302 0.37 4.62 -6.85
N THR A 303 -0.84 4.22 -7.23
CA THR A 303 -1.84 5.14 -7.83
C THR A 303 -2.22 6.25 -6.86
N LYS A 304 -2.38 5.93 -5.58
CA LYS A 304 -2.63 6.88 -4.51
C LYS A 304 -1.53 7.94 -4.41
N LEU A 305 -0.27 7.51 -4.38
CA LEU A 305 0.87 8.43 -4.32
C LEU A 305 0.92 9.34 -5.54
N ILE A 306 0.70 8.79 -6.75
CA ILE A 306 0.67 9.56 -7.99
C ILE A 306 -0.45 10.61 -7.95
N CYS A 307 -1.69 10.22 -7.61
CA CYS A 307 -2.82 11.14 -7.51
C CYS A 307 -2.56 12.24 -6.48
N LEU A 308 -2.05 11.89 -5.29
CA LEU A 308 -1.73 12.85 -4.24
C LEU A 308 -0.66 13.84 -4.71
N SER A 309 0.45 13.36 -5.27
CA SER A 309 1.52 14.20 -5.80
C SER A 309 1.02 15.13 -6.90
N PHE A 310 0.16 14.64 -7.79
CA PHE A 310 -0.44 15.43 -8.87
C PHE A 310 -1.34 16.56 -8.34
N VAL A 311 -2.23 16.27 -7.38
CA VAL A 311 -3.11 17.27 -6.76
C VAL A 311 -2.29 18.32 -6.00
N THR A 312 -1.29 17.88 -5.22
CA THR A 312 -0.39 18.77 -4.49
C THR A 312 0.38 19.69 -5.43
N LEU A 313 1.00 19.16 -6.48
CA LEU A 313 1.77 19.95 -7.45
C LEU A 313 0.88 20.97 -8.18
N SER A 314 -0.31 20.55 -8.59
CA SER A 314 -1.30 21.43 -9.22
C SER A 314 -1.72 22.55 -8.27
N THR A 315 -1.92 22.26 -6.98
CA THR A 315 -2.29 23.30 -6.01
C THR A 315 -1.14 24.31 -5.81
N PHE A 316 0.10 23.84 -5.77
CA PHE A 316 1.28 24.72 -5.66
C PHE A 316 1.45 25.66 -6.87
N SER A 317 1.05 25.24 -8.08
CA SER A 317 1.17 26.10 -9.26
C SER A 317 0.29 27.35 -9.22
N ILE A 318 -0.78 27.37 -8.39
CA ILE A 318 -1.59 28.57 -8.11
C ILE A 318 -1.13 29.30 -6.84
N VAL A 319 -0.70 28.57 -5.81
CA VAL A 319 -0.25 29.19 -4.54
C VAL A 319 0.97 30.10 -4.77
N ILE A 320 1.92 29.71 -5.62
CA ILE A 320 3.14 30.49 -5.88
C ILE A 320 2.80 31.87 -6.50
N PRO A 321 2.02 31.97 -7.60
CA PRO A 321 1.58 33.26 -8.12
C PRO A 321 0.80 34.13 -7.13
N GLN A 322 -0.03 33.53 -6.26
CA GLN A 322 -0.77 34.27 -5.24
C GLN A 322 0.17 34.86 -4.18
N LEU A 323 1.16 34.08 -3.72
CA LEU A 323 2.17 34.56 -2.77
C LEU A 323 3.00 35.69 -3.38
N ALA A 324 3.41 35.56 -4.64
CA ALA A 324 4.11 36.62 -5.36
C ALA A 324 3.24 37.89 -5.49
N LYS A 325 1.93 37.74 -5.70
CA LYS A 325 0.99 38.86 -5.76
C LYS A 325 0.90 39.60 -4.43
N PHE A 326 0.90 38.91 -3.29
CA PHE A 326 0.94 39.57 -1.98
C PHE A 326 2.17 40.45 -1.78
N VAL A 327 3.34 39.98 -2.24
CA VAL A 327 4.58 40.78 -2.18
C VAL A 327 4.45 42.03 -3.04
N ILE A 328 3.89 41.90 -4.26
CA ILE A 328 3.71 43.02 -5.19
C ILE A 328 2.70 44.04 -4.68
N CYS A 329 1.63 43.61 -4.01
CA CYS A 329 0.66 44.53 -3.43
C CYS A 329 1.31 45.48 -2.40
N ASN A 330 2.48 45.15 -1.83
CA ASN A 330 3.31 46.03 -0.99
C ASN A 330 2.53 46.83 0.07
N GLY A 331 1.61 46.18 0.78
CA GLY A 331 0.79 46.79 1.83
C GLY A 331 -0.53 47.43 1.37
N ASP A 332 -0.87 47.40 0.08
CA ASP A 332 -2.20 47.79 -0.41
C ASP A 332 -3.25 46.75 0.00
N MET A 333 -4.07 47.14 0.98
CA MET A 333 -5.11 46.29 1.55
C MET A 333 -6.18 45.90 0.53
N GLN A 334 -6.48 46.74 -0.47
CA GLN A 334 -7.49 46.42 -1.49
C GLN A 334 -6.98 45.32 -2.42
N CYS A 335 -5.73 45.41 -2.87
CA CYS A 335 -5.05 44.38 -3.66
C CYS A 335 -4.89 43.04 -2.89
N ILE A 336 -4.52 43.13 -1.61
CA ILE A 336 -4.36 41.96 -0.73
C ILE A 336 -5.70 41.24 -0.53
N PHE A 337 -6.77 41.97 -0.19
CA PHE A 337 -8.07 41.35 0.08
C PHE A 337 -8.66 40.64 -1.13
N GLN A 338 -8.45 41.16 -2.35
CA GLN A 338 -8.88 40.48 -3.58
C GLN A 338 -8.17 39.12 -3.76
N THR A 339 -6.88 39.03 -3.42
CA THR A 339 -6.07 37.80 -3.53
C THR A 339 -6.36 36.82 -2.38
N MET A 340 -6.76 37.33 -1.22
CA MET A 340 -6.91 36.57 0.03
C MET A 340 -7.96 35.46 -0.07
N ALA A 341 -9.12 35.72 -0.68
CA ALA A 341 -10.19 34.73 -0.77
C ALA A 341 -9.77 33.48 -1.56
N ALA A 342 -9.12 33.66 -2.71
CA ALA A 342 -8.59 32.57 -3.53
C ALA A 342 -7.49 31.80 -2.78
N HIS A 343 -6.61 32.52 -2.07
CA HIS A 343 -5.55 31.91 -1.28
C HIS A 343 -6.08 31.03 -0.15
N MET A 344 -7.05 31.52 0.63
CA MET A 344 -7.67 30.75 1.71
C MET A 344 -8.32 29.45 1.19
N LEU A 345 -8.94 29.48 0.01
CA LEU A 345 -9.54 28.28 -0.58
C LEU A 345 -8.49 27.23 -0.99
N THR A 346 -7.33 27.67 -1.52
CA THR A 346 -6.21 26.75 -1.81
C THR A 346 -5.63 26.13 -0.53
N ILE A 347 -5.50 26.91 0.56
CA ILE A 347 -5.09 26.41 1.86
C ILE A 347 -6.08 25.36 2.39
N ILE A 348 -7.39 25.63 2.31
CA ILE A 348 -8.43 24.68 2.74
C ILE A 348 -8.31 23.36 1.97
N THR A 349 -8.05 23.42 0.66
CA THR A 349 -7.85 22.22 -0.17
C THR A 349 -6.67 21.39 0.34
N LEU A 350 -5.52 22.03 0.61
CA LEU A 350 -4.34 21.36 1.15
C LEU A 350 -4.61 20.76 2.53
N VAL A 351 -5.23 21.53 3.43
CA VAL A 351 -5.59 21.06 4.78
C VAL A 351 -6.46 19.82 4.72
N LYS A 352 -7.51 19.81 3.87
CA LYS A 352 -8.39 18.63 3.70
C LYS A 352 -7.63 17.44 3.12
N LEU A 353 -6.84 17.66 2.07
CA LEU A 353 -6.05 16.62 1.42
C LEU A 353 -5.07 15.93 2.39
N TYR A 354 -4.31 16.73 3.14
CA TYR A 354 -3.34 16.21 4.09
C TYR A 354 -3.99 15.66 5.36
N THR A 355 -5.15 16.17 5.78
CA THR A 355 -5.96 15.54 6.86
C THR A 355 -6.30 14.11 6.50
N CYS A 356 -6.77 13.86 5.27
CA CYS A 356 -7.02 12.50 4.78
C CYS A 356 -5.76 11.65 4.69
N HIS A 357 -4.65 12.23 4.24
CA HIS A 357 -3.39 11.50 4.12
C HIS A 357 -2.83 11.07 5.47
N LEU A 358 -2.72 12.00 6.42
CA LEU A 358 -2.17 11.76 7.76
C LEU A 358 -3.05 10.80 8.57
N ASN A 359 -4.38 10.92 8.44
CA ASN A 359 -5.33 10.04 9.15
C ASN A 359 -5.77 8.82 8.31
N ARG A 360 -5.02 8.44 7.27
CA ARG A 360 -5.39 7.35 6.33
C ARG A 360 -5.78 6.05 7.01
N TYR A 361 -5.10 5.67 8.10
CA TYR A 361 -5.40 4.45 8.85
C TYR A 361 -6.75 4.56 9.56
N LYS A 362 -7.02 5.69 10.23
CA LYS A 362 -8.30 5.94 10.90
C LYS A 362 -9.45 5.97 9.91
N ILE A 363 -9.27 6.63 8.75
CA ILE A 363 -10.29 6.66 7.69
C ILE A 363 -10.54 5.25 7.15
N LYS A 364 -9.49 4.44 6.96
CA LYS A 364 -9.66 3.03 6.58
C LYS A 364 -10.51 2.26 7.60
N VAL A 365 -10.20 2.41 8.89
CA VAL A 365 -10.97 1.80 9.98
C VAL A 365 -12.43 2.25 9.99
N LEU A 366 -12.72 3.53 9.71
CA LEU A 366 -14.10 4.02 9.61
C LEU A 366 -14.86 3.35 8.47
N ILE A 367 -14.24 3.20 7.30
CA ILE A 367 -14.86 2.48 6.17
C ILE A 367 -15.02 0.99 6.49
N ASP A 368 -14.00 0.34 7.07
CA ASP A 368 -14.08 -1.06 7.52
C ASP A 368 -15.28 -1.26 8.47
N ARG A 369 -15.43 -0.38 9.47
CA ARG A 369 -16.55 -0.42 10.44
C ARG A 369 -17.90 -0.22 9.76
N LEU A 370 -17.99 0.76 8.86
CA LEU A 370 -19.21 1.01 8.09
C LEU A 370 -19.72 -0.29 7.46
N PHE A 371 -18.84 -1.11 6.89
CA PHE A 371 -19.23 -2.41 6.31
C PHE A 371 -19.60 -3.47 7.31
N LEU A 372 -18.83 -3.62 8.39
CA LEU A 372 -19.12 -4.61 9.41
C LEU A 372 -20.54 -4.42 9.97
N GLU A 373 -21.00 -3.17 10.09
CA GLU A 373 -22.35 -2.86 10.57
C GLU A 373 -23.45 -3.23 9.56
N TRP A 374 -23.18 -3.31 8.26
CA TRP A 374 -24.10 -3.92 7.29
C TRP A 374 -24.30 -5.41 7.49
N ASP A 375 -23.26 -6.11 7.94
CA ASP A 375 -23.30 -7.55 8.21
C ASP A 375 -23.97 -7.88 9.56
N GLU A 376 -24.12 -6.90 10.46
CA GLU A 376 -24.77 -7.02 11.77
C GLU A 376 -26.31 -6.86 11.73
N LEU A 377 -26.90 -6.69 10.55
CA LEU A 377 -28.37 -6.54 10.38
C LEU A 377 -29.08 -7.89 10.45
N GLU A 378 -30.13 -7.99 11.26
CA GLU A 378 -30.85 -9.26 11.49
C GLU A 378 -32.13 -9.39 10.67
N THR A 379 -32.80 -8.27 10.36
CA THR A 379 -34.14 -8.29 9.75
C THR A 379 -34.24 -7.39 8.51
N PRO A 380 -35.14 -7.69 7.56
CA PRO A 380 -35.26 -6.91 6.33
C PRO A 380 -35.67 -5.45 6.59
N GLU A 381 -36.40 -5.18 7.68
CA GLU A 381 -36.77 -3.82 8.07
C GLU A 381 -35.54 -3.00 8.50
N GLU A 382 -34.61 -3.62 9.24
CA GLU A 382 -33.35 -3.00 9.64
C GLU A 382 -32.51 -2.61 8.41
N TYR A 383 -32.49 -3.49 7.42
CA TYR A 383 -31.83 -3.23 6.14
C TYR A 383 -32.45 -2.05 5.38
N GLU A 384 -33.78 -1.95 5.32
CA GLU A 384 -34.44 -0.83 4.64
C GLU A 384 -34.19 0.52 5.33
N ILE A 385 -34.07 0.54 6.67
CA ILE A 385 -33.68 1.75 7.41
C ILE A 385 -32.28 2.20 6.95
N MET A 386 -31.30 1.32 7.02
CA MET A 386 -29.91 1.68 6.69
C MET A 386 -29.75 2.06 5.21
N LYS A 387 -30.44 1.34 4.33
CA LYS A 387 -30.56 1.64 2.90
C LYS A 387 -31.14 3.02 2.60
N ARG A 388 -32.14 3.47 3.37
CA ARG A 388 -32.73 4.80 3.20
C ARG A 388 -31.69 5.90 3.43
N TYR A 389 -30.93 5.82 4.51
CA TYR A 389 -29.86 6.78 4.82
C TYR A 389 -28.70 6.70 3.83
N ALA A 390 -28.28 5.50 3.44
CA ALA A 390 -27.24 5.34 2.42
C ALA A 390 -27.64 5.97 1.06
N LYS A 391 -28.93 5.87 0.69
CA LYS A 391 -29.48 6.55 -0.49
C LYS A 391 -29.52 8.06 -0.34
N ASN A 392 -29.79 8.58 0.87
CA ASN A 392 -29.72 10.01 1.16
C ASN A 392 -28.28 10.52 1.06
N GLY A 393 -27.31 9.84 1.67
CA GLY A 393 -25.89 10.15 1.54
C GLY A 393 -25.45 10.24 0.08
N ARG A 394 -25.83 9.26 -0.76
CA ARG A 394 -25.58 9.31 -2.21
C ARG A 394 -26.17 10.57 -2.86
N ARG A 395 -27.43 10.90 -2.55
CA ARG A 395 -28.13 12.06 -3.13
C ARG A 395 -27.45 13.36 -2.73
N TYR A 396 -27.10 13.51 -1.44
CA TYR A 396 -26.42 14.71 -0.96
C TYR A 396 -25.02 14.84 -1.55
N SER A 397 -24.23 13.76 -1.60
CA SER A 397 -22.91 13.80 -2.24
C SER A 397 -22.99 14.19 -3.71
N LEU A 398 -23.96 13.66 -4.46
CA LEU A 398 -24.16 14.00 -5.87
C LEU A 398 -24.61 15.45 -6.05
N GLY A 399 -25.59 15.90 -5.27
CA GLY A 399 -26.08 17.28 -5.31
C GLY A 399 -24.99 18.29 -4.94
N TYR A 400 -24.24 18.02 -3.87
CA TYR A 400 -23.11 18.85 -3.43
C TYR A 400 -22.00 18.91 -4.48
N SER A 401 -21.64 17.76 -5.07
CA SER A 401 -20.64 17.70 -6.14
C SER A 401 -21.06 18.57 -7.33
N LEU A 402 -22.29 18.38 -7.84
CA LEU A 402 -22.81 19.16 -8.97
C LEU A 402 -22.82 20.66 -8.66
N TYR A 403 -23.28 21.04 -7.47
CA TYR A 403 -23.28 22.43 -7.02
C TYR A 403 -21.87 23.03 -7.04
N CYS A 404 -20.88 22.35 -6.46
CA CYS A 404 -19.50 22.84 -6.42
C CYS A 404 -18.89 22.98 -7.82
N PHE A 405 -19.05 21.99 -8.69
CA PHE A 405 -18.51 22.04 -10.05
C PHE A 405 -19.19 23.10 -10.91
N ILE A 406 -20.52 23.20 -10.87
CA ILE A 406 -21.24 24.25 -11.60
C ILE A 406 -20.85 25.63 -11.09
N SER A 407 -20.77 25.82 -9.77
CA SER A 407 -20.41 27.11 -9.18
C SER A 407 -18.97 27.52 -9.53
N ALA A 408 -18.03 26.57 -9.51
CA ALA A 408 -16.65 26.82 -9.93
C ALA A 408 -16.61 27.19 -11.42
N PHE A 409 -17.26 26.43 -12.29
CA PHE A 409 -17.31 26.70 -13.72
C PHE A 409 -17.91 28.09 -14.03
N LEU A 410 -19.03 28.45 -13.40
CA LEU A 410 -19.65 29.76 -13.57
C LEU A 410 -18.74 30.90 -13.10
N PHE A 411 -18.06 30.72 -11.96
CA PHE A 411 -17.09 31.70 -11.46
C PHE A 411 -15.93 31.89 -12.44
N LEU A 412 -15.37 30.80 -12.97
CA LEU A 412 -14.29 30.85 -13.97
C LEU A 412 -14.73 31.57 -15.25
N CYS A 413 -15.97 31.37 -15.71
CA CYS A 413 -16.50 32.00 -16.91
C CYS A 413 -16.63 33.54 -16.81
N MET A 414 -16.70 34.10 -15.60
CA MET A 414 -16.77 35.56 -15.42
C MET A 414 -15.56 36.27 -16.05
N SER A 415 -14.39 35.65 -16.03
CA SER A 415 -13.16 36.19 -16.63
C SER A 415 -13.21 36.27 -18.15
N LEU A 416 -14.09 35.54 -18.82
CA LEU A 416 -14.26 35.59 -20.28
C LEU A 416 -15.18 36.73 -20.74
N ILE A 417 -15.87 37.40 -19.82
CA ILE A 417 -16.79 38.48 -20.15
C ILE A 417 -16.08 39.65 -20.85
N PRO A 418 -14.95 40.21 -20.35
CA PRO A 418 -14.29 41.33 -21.02
C PRO A 418 -13.79 40.99 -22.44
N PRO A 419 -13.09 39.87 -22.69
CA PRO A 419 -12.70 39.47 -24.05
C PRO A 419 -13.90 39.27 -25.00
N LEU A 420 -15.01 38.70 -24.50
CA LEU A 420 -16.23 38.53 -25.31
C LEU A 420 -16.85 39.88 -25.69
N LEU A 421 -16.90 40.82 -24.74
CA LEU A 421 -17.41 42.17 -24.98
C LEU A 421 -16.50 42.96 -25.93
N ASP A 422 -15.18 42.73 -25.95
CA ASP A 422 -14.28 43.38 -26.91
C ASP A 422 -14.58 42.99 -28.36
N ILE A 423 -15.11 41.77 -28.58
CA ILE A 423 -15.53 41.28 -29.90
C ILE A 423 -16.92 41.82 -30.27
N VAL A 424 -17.89 41.74 -29.35
CA VAL A 424 -19.30 42.02 -29.62
C VAL A 424 -19.63 43.51 -29.51
N LEU A 425 -18.95 44.24 -28.63
CA LEU A 425 -19.19 45.66 -28.34
C LEU A 425 -17.85 46.39 -28.09
N PRO A 426 -17.02 46.61 -29.11
CA PRO A 426 -15.70 47.21 -28.94
C PRO A 426 -15.77 48.64 -28.40
N LEU A 427 -14.86 48.99 -27.49
CA LEU A 427 -14.68 50.34 -26.96
C LEU A 427 -13.43 50.99 -27.59
N ASN A 428 -13.39 52.33 -27.62
CA ASN A 428 -12.18 53.07 -28.06
C ASN A 428 -11.01 52.92 -27.07
N GLU A 429 -11.30 52.54 -25.82
CA GLU A 429 -10.30 52.25 -24.78
C GLU A 429 -10.32 50.77 -24.41
N SER A 430 -9.17 50.21 -24.04
CA SER A 430 -9.06 48.80 -23.63
C SER A 430 -9.75 48.55 -22.29
N ARG A 431 -10.61 47.53 -22.21
CA ARG A 431 -11.21 47.09 -20.95
C ARG A 431 -10.15 46.55 -19.96
N PRO A 432 -10.38 46.67 -18.64
CA PRO A 432 -9.52 46.02 -17.66
C PRO A 432 -9.67 44.51 -17.77
N ILE A 433 -8.54 43.79 -17.67
CA ILE A 433 -8.54 42.32 -17.68
C ILE A 433 -9.06 41.82 -16.34
N LEU A 434 -10.09 40.98 -16.40
CA LEU A 434 -10.58 40.27 -15.23
C LEU A 434 -9.90 38.90 -15.15
N SER A 435 -8.83 38.81 -14.37
CA SER A 435 -8.14 37.54 -14.14
C SER A 435 -9.05 36.55 -13.38
N VAL A 436 -8.85 35.25 -13.63
CA VAL A 436 -9.60 34.16 -12.99
C VAL A 436 -9.44 34.17 -11.48
N HIS A 437 -8.24 34.53 -11.05
CA HIS A 437 -7.93 34.84 -9.67
C HIS A 437 -6.76 35.82 -9.67
N PRO A 438 -6.68 36.74 -8.68
CA PRO A 438 -5.53 37.61 -8.54
C PRO A 438 -4.27 36.79 -8.25
N GLY A 439 -3.26 36.89 -9.10
CA GLY A 439 -1.99 36.16 -8.99
C GLY A 439 -0.96 36.74 -9.94
N TYR A 440 0.31 36.71 -9.57
CA TYR A 440 1.41 37.21 -10.41
C TYR A 440 2.13 36.05 -11.10
N TYR A 441 1.95 35.92 -12.41
CA TYR A 441 2.41 34.78 -13.20
C TYR A 441 3.80 34.96 -13.86
N PHE A 442 4.52 36.04 -13.53
CA PHE A 442 5.85 36.35 -14.08
C PHE A 442 5.90 36.49 -15.61
N VAL A 443 4.75 36.66 -16.26
CA VAL A 443 4.56 36.89 -17.69
C VAL A 443 3.57 38.03 -17.91
N ASP A 444 3.52 38.58 -19.11
CA ASP A 444 2.51 39.59 -19.45
C ASP A 444 1.10 38.98 -19.42
N GLU A 445 0.26 39.49 -18.52
CA GLU A 445 -1.10 38.96 -18.30
C GLU A 445 -2.03 39.18 -19.49
N LYS A 446 -1.77 40.18 -20.36
CA LYS A 446 -2.58 40.47 -21.54
C LYS A 446 -2.26 39.49 -22.66
N GLU A 447 -0.97 39.28 -22.94
CA GLU A 447 -0.50 38.41 -24.02
C GLU A 447 -0.82 36.94 -23.71
N TYR A 448 -0.61 36.50 -22.47
CA TYR A 448 -0.76 35.10 -22.07
C TYR A 448 -2.11 34.76 -21.42
N PHE A 449 -3.10 35.65 -21.54
CA PHE A 449 -4.40 35.54 -20.86
C PHE A 449 -5.05 34.15 -21.01
N PHE A 450 -5.19 33.63 -22.23
CA PHE A 450 -5.84 32.34 -22.47
C PHE A 450 -5.07 31.15 -21.89
N TYR A 451 -3.73 31.21 -21.85
CA TYR A 451 -2.91 30.18 -21.23
C TYR A 451 -3.08 30.15 -19.71
N ILE A 452 -3.08 31.33 -19.09
CA ILE A 452 -3.32 31.49 -17.64
C ILE A 452 -4.76 31.05 -17.30
N PHE A 453 -5.73 31.40 -18.15
CA PHE A 453 -7.12 30.98 -18.01
C PHE A 453 -7.25 29.46 -18.01
N TRP A 454 -6.73 28.77 -19.03
CA TRP A 454 -6.81 27.30 -19.11
C TRP A 454 -6.08 26.61 -17.97
N HIS A 455 -4.91 27.10 -17.58
CA HIS A 455 -4.21 26.61 -16.39
C HIS A 455 -5.08 26.76 -15.13
N ALA A 456 -5.68 27.94 -14.93
CA ALA A 456 -6.54 28.20 -13.79
C ALA A 456 -7.79 27.29 -13.78
N VAL A 457 -8.44 27.09 -14.93
CA VAL A 457 -9.59 26.17 -15.06
C VAL A 457 -9.20 24.77 -14.60
N VAL A 458 -8.12 24.21 -15.14
CA VAL A 458 -7.68 22.84 -14.81
C VAL A 458 -7.35 22.71 -13.33
N VAL A 459 -6.59 23.65 -12.77
CA VAL A 459 -6.17 23.56 -11.37
C VAL A 459 -7.33 23.79 -10.41
N TRP A 460 -8.25 24.73 -10.69
CA TRP A 460 -9.42 24.94 -9.86
C TRP A 460 -10.36 23.74 -9.85
N GLU A 461 -10.56 23.09 -11.00
CA GLU A 461 -11.30 21.82 -11.09
C GLU A 461 -10.67 20.71 -10.24
N ILE A 462 -9.34 20.59 -10.27
CA ILE A 462 -8.60 19.64 -9.42
C ILE A 462 -8.77 19.99 -7.93
N ALA A 463 -8.63 21.26 -7.56
CA ALA A 463 -8.78 21.72 -6.19
C ALA A 463 -10.19 21.47 -5.63
N VAL A 464 -11.22 21.81 -6.42
CA VAL A 464 -12.62 21.55 -6.09
C VAL A 464 -12.88 20.05 -5.94
N THR A 465 -12.34 19.22 -6.83
CA THR A 465 -12.42 17.75 -6.68
C THR A 465 -11.84 17.28 -5.34
N GLY A 466 -10.72 17.87 -4.89
CA GLY A 466 -10.11 17.57 -3.60
C GLY A 466 -11.00 17.92 -2.40
N ILE A 467 -11.71 19.06 -2.46
CA ILE A 467 -12.68 19.48 -1.44
C ILE A 467 -13.90 18.55 -1.45
N VAL A 468 -14.49 18.33 -2.62
CA VAL A 468 -15.70 17.51 -2.78
C VAL A 468 -15.45 16.07 -2.33
N ALA A 469 -14.28 15.51 -2.65
CA ALA A 469 -13.87 14.18 -2.20
C ALA A 469 -13.91 14.05 -0.67
N HIS A 470 -13.29 14.99 0.04
CA HIS A 470 -13.24 14.98 1.49
C HIS A 470 -14.64 15.13 2.11
N ASP A 471 -15.40 16.11 1.64
CA ASP A 471 -16.69 16.45 2.25
C ASP A 471 -17.75 15.39 1.97
N CYS A 472 -17.72 14.77 0.78
CA CYS A 472 -18.61 13.65 0.47
C CYS A 472 -18.30 12.41 1.32
N MET A 473 -17.02 12.14 1.63
CA MET A 473 -16.67 11.07 2.57
C MET A 473 -17.21 11.37 3.96
N LEU A 474 -17.01 12.59 4.47
CA LEU A 474 -17.51 13.00 5.77
C LEU A 474 -19.05 12.87 5.86
N LEU A 475 -19.76 13.38 4.86
CA LEU A 475 -21.21 13.31 4.77
C LEU A 475 -21.71 11.86 4.75
N THR A 476 -20.99 10.98 4.06
CA THR A 476 -21.31 9.54 4.04
C THR A 476 -21.22 8.93 5.43
N TYR A 477 -20.18 9.26 6.20
CA TYR A 477 -20.06 8.78 7.57
C TYR A 477 -21.15 9.34 8.48
N ILE A 478 -21.51 10.63 8.31
CA ILE A 478 -22.59 11.25 9.08
C ILE A 478 -23.91 10.52 8.81
N GLU A 479 -24.27 10.32 7.54
CA GLU A 479 -25.49 9.60 7.17
C GLU A 479 -25.49 8.15 7.67
N HIS A 480 -24.33 7.49 7.62
CA HIS A 480 -24.18 6.15 8.17
C HIS A 480 -24.41 6.13 9.69
N VAL A 481 -23.78 7.04 10.44
CA VAL A 481 -23.98 7.17 11.89
C VAL A 481 -25.45 7.50 12.23
N CYS A 482 -26.08 8.42 11.49
CA CYS A 482 -27.51 8.70 11.62
C CYS A 482 -28.37 7.46 11.39
N SER A 483 -27.99 6.61 10.43
CA SER A 483 -28.68 5.36 10.16
C SER A 483 -28.57 4.37 11.33
N ILE A 484 -27.42 4.30 11.99
CA ILE A 484 -27.20 3.46 13.16
C ILE A 484 -28.03 3.96 14.34
N PHE A 485 -28.16 5.27 14.54
CA PHE A 485 -29.05 5.82 15.56
C PHE A 485 -30.53 5.51 15.29
N ALA A 486 -30.98 5.66 14.04
CA ALA A 486 -32.33 5.32 13.63
C ALA A 486 -32.62 3.81 13.81
N LEU A 487 -31.65 2.97 13.44
CA LEU A 487 -31.69 1.52 13.65
C LEU A 487 -31.77 1.17 15.14
N GLY A 488 -30.98 1.84 15.98
CA GLY A 488 -31.04 1.69 17.43
C GLY A 488 -32.43 2.00 17.98
N GLY A 489 -33.02 3.14 17.57
CA GLY A 489 -34.38 3.51 17.93
C GLY A 489 -35.42 2.47 17.51
N PHE A 490 -35.35 2.00 16.26
CA PHE A 490 -36.23 0.94 15.75
C PHE A 490 -36.12 -0.36 16.55
N ARG A 491 -34.88 -0.78 16.89
CA ARG A 491 -34.64 -1.96 17.73
C ARG A 491 -35.27 -1.78 19.11
N PHE A 492 -35.16 -0.61 19.73
CA PHE A 492 -35.80 -0.31 21.02
C PHE A 492 -37.33 -0.36 20.93
N GLU A 493 -37.93 0.27 19.93
CA GLU A 493 -39.38 0.30 19.74
C GLU A 493 -39.95 -1.13 19.57
N ARG A 494 -39.29 -1.96 18.77
CA ARG A 494 -39.68 -3.36 18.58
C ARG A 494 -39.55 -4.19 19.86
N LEU A 495 -38.55 -3.90 20.69
CA LEU A 495 -38.39 -4.54 21.99
C LEU A 495 -39.53 -4.14 22.95
N MET A 496 -39.90 -2.86 22.98
CA MET A 496 -41.00 -2.35 23.81
C MET A 496 -42.35 -2.92 23.37
N TYR A 497 -42.62 -2.96 22.05
CA TYR A 497 -43.84 -3.55 21.51
C TYR A 497 -43.99 -5.02 21.93
N LYS A 498 -42.92 -5.82 21.77
CA LYS A 498 -42.92 -7.21 22.23
C LYS A 498 -43.18 -7.33 23.72
N CYS A 499 -42.61 -6.44 24.56
CA CYS A 499 -42.89 -6.45 26.00
C CYS A 499 -44.37 -6.21 26.30
N ASN A 500 -45.00 -5.22 25.67
CA ASN A 500 -46.42 -4.94 25.88
C ASN A 500 -47.32 -6.09 25.41
N GLU A 501 -46.94 -6.79 24.33
CA GLU A 501 -47.62 -7.98 23.82
C GLU A 501 -47.51 -9.16 24.81
N TYR A 502 -46.33 -9.38 25.42
CA TYR A 502 -46.17 -10.38 26.49
C TYR A 502 -46.89 -10.00 27.79
N GLU A 503 -47.07 -8.71 28.07
CA GLU A 503 -47.80 -8.21 29.25
C GLU A 503 -49.33 -8.32 29.08
N SER A 504 -49.83 -8.25 27.84
CA SER A 504 -51.22 -8.60 27.46
C SER A 504 -51.44 -10.13 27.44
N ASP A 505 -50.40 -10.86 27.01
CA ASP A 505 -50.19 -12.32 26.97
C ASP A 505 -50.74 -13.19 28.11
N THR A 506 -50.21 -13.02 29.32
CA THR A 506 -50.54 -13.85 30.51
C THR A 506 -49.79 -13.41 31.77
N ILE A 507 -50.49 -13.44 32.90
CA ILE A 507 -49.91 -13.30 34.25
C ILE A 507 -49.07 -14.56 34.60
N THR A 508 -47.79 -14.32 34.88
CA THR A 508 -46.80 -15.14 35.61
C THR A 508 -46.44 -16.55 35.11
N VAL A 509 -45.17 -16.73 34.71
CA VAL A 509 -44.18 -17.71 35.26
C VAL A 509 -42.85 -17.75 34.45
N LEU A 510 -42.74 -17.10 33.27
CA LEU A 510 -41.50 -17.08 32.46
C LEU A 510 -40.59 -15.86 32.68
N HIS A 511 -40.65 -15.26 33.87
CA HIS A 511 -40.13 -13.90 34.08
C HIS A 511 -38.59 -13.78 34.13
N SER A 512 -37.83 -14.85 34.41
CA SER A 512 -36.37 -14.74 34.56
C SER A 512 -35.59 -14.83 33.24
N ARG A 513 -35.91 -15.77 32.35
CA ARG A 513 -35.17 -16.01 31.10
C ARG A 513 -35.54 -15.00 30.00
N ALA A 514 -36.80 -14.61 29.92
CA ALA A 514 -37.26 -13.54 29.03
C ALA A 514 -36.71 -12.17 29.46
N SER A 515 -36.67 -11.89 30.77
CA SER A 515 -36.05 -10.67 31.33
C SER A 515 -34.55 -10.59 31.07
N ASP A 516 -33.82 -11.71 31.15
CA ASP A 516 -32.37 -11.72 30.91
C ASP A 516 -32.02 -11.52 29.42
N THR A 517 -32.83 -12.10 28.52
CA THR A 517 -32.69 -11.89 27.07
C THR A 517 -33.06 -10.46 26.67
N PHE A 518 -34.09 -9.90 27.31
CA PHE A 518 -34.51 -8.50 27.14
C PHE A 518 -33.43 -7.53 27.63
N ARG A 519 -32.87 -7.74 28.83
CA ARG A 519 -31.75 -6.95 29.37
C ARG A 519 -30.52 -7.02 28.46
N LYS A 520 -30.18 -8.21 27.93
CA LYS A 520 -29.08 -8.37 26.96
C LYS A 520 -29.32 -7.60 25.67
N ARG A 521 -30.56 -7.58 25.16
CA ARG A 521 -30.91 -6.82 23.95
C ARG A 521 -30.92 -5.31 24.19
N ILE A 522 -31.40 -4.82 25.34
CA ILE A 522 -31.25 -3.42 25.73
C ILE A 522 -29.78 -3.05 25.89
N ALA A 523 -29.00 -3.86 26.61
CA ALA A 523 -27.57 -3.63 26.78
C ALA A 523 -26.83 -3.62 25.45
N PHE A 524 -27.21 -4.50 24.50
CA PHE A 524 -26.70 -4.49 23.14
C PHE A 524 -27.08 -3.22 22.38
N SER A 525 -28.35 -2.79 22.41
CA SER A 525 -28.77 -1.54 21.76
C SER A 525 -28.11 -0.29 22.38
N VAL A 526 -27.97 -0.23 23.70
CA VAL A 526 -27.22 0.82 24.41
C VAL A 526 -25.73 0.76 24.06
N TYR A 527 -25.17 -0.44 23.94
CA TYR A 527 -23.79 -0.66 23.50
C TYR A 527 -23.60 -0.19 22.06
N THR A 528 -24.49 -0.54 21.13
CA THR A 528 -24.47 -0.08 19.72
C THR A 528 -24.58 1.44 19.65
N HIS A 529 -25.47 2.06 20.44
CA HIS A 529 -25.58 3.51 20.54
C HIS A 529 -24.29 4.17 21.07
N ARG A 530 -23.72 3.62 22.15
CA ARG A 530 -22.45 4.11 22.73
C ARG A 530 -21.25 3.86 21.81
N LYS A 531 -21.28 2.80 21.00
CA LYS A 531 -20.28 2.44 19.99
C LYS A 531 -20.37 3.38 18.79
N ALA A 532 -21.56 3.78 18.37
CA ALA A 532 -21.76 4.78 17.32
C ALA A 532 -21.24 6.17 17.70
N LEU A 533 -21.23 6.51 19.00
CA LEU A 533 -20.68 7.76 19.53
C LEU A 533 -19.13 7.78 19.65
N LYS A 534 -18.45 6.66 19.41
CA LYS A 534 -16.98 6.51 19.53
C LYS A 534 -16.31 6.22 18.20
#